data_AF-A0A4Y2NGD5-F1
#
_entry.id   AF-A0A4Y2NGD5-F1
#
_cell.length_a   1.000
_cell.length_b   1.000
_cell.length_c   1.000
_cell.angle_alpha   90.00
_cell.angle_beta   90.00
_cell.angle_gamma   90.00
#
_symmetry.space_group_name_H-M   'P 1'
#
loop_
_entity.id
_entity.type
_entity.pdbx_description
1 polymer ?
#
loop_
_entity_poly.entity_id
_entity_poly.type
_entity_poly.pdbx_seq_one_letter_code
_entity_poly.pdbx_strand_id
1 'polypeptide(L)'
;MSAILKNRGIPDDEKSKLYIQILQKRLSILDHNKVVQETVPENVSDQNTEEEKQVVIENLILKSAPKNLKSNTRNILNYLKNSQDEKHWTSNGELIFKGHNVKNSNVLDMIKSLQTPSNKPHPQGFYFFKDYQK
;
A
#
# COMPACT_ATOMS: atom_id res chain seq x y z
N MET A 1 12.09 18.91 15.12
CA MET A 1 11.66 19.40 16.46
C MET A 1 12.84 19.85 17.30
N SER A 2 13.89 19.04 17.45
CA SER A 2 15.06 19.38 18.29
C SER A 2 15.95 20.51 17.75
N ALA A 3 15.88 20.83 16.46
CA ALA A 3 16.71 21.87 15.84
C ALA A 3 16.42 23.29 16.36
N ILE A 4 15.19 23.59 16.76
CA ILE A 4 14.78 24.92 17.28
C ILE A 4 15.26 25.11 18.72
N LEU A 5 15.14 24.06 19.54
CA LEU A 5 15.61 24.05 20.92
C LEU A 5 17.14 24.10 21.04
N LYS A 6 17.85 23.63 20.00
CA LYS A 6 19.33 23.63 19.94
C LYS A 6 19.92 24.88 19.31
N ASN A 7 19.11 25.81 18.81
CA ASN A 7 19.61 27.00 18.12
C ASN A 7 20.09 28.05 19.14
N ARG A 8 21.40 28.36 19.18
CA ARG A 8 21.97 29.37 20.09
C ARG A 8 21.62 30.82 19.74
N GLY A 9 21.12 31.09 18.54
CA GLY A 9 20.84 32.45 18.05
C GLY A 9 19.46 32.99 18.40
N ILE A 10 18.59 32.19 19.04
CA ILE A 10 17.22 32.59 19.38
C ILE A 10 17.12 32.66 20.92
N PRO A 11 16.53 33.73 21.49
CA PRO A 11 16.28 33.80 22.93
C PRO A 11 15.26 32.73 23.36
N ASP A 12 15.38 32.24 24.59
CA ASP A 12 14.62 31.06 25.03
C ASP A 12 13.09 31.28 25.06
N ASP A 13 12.63 32.51 25.28
CA ASP A 13 11.21 32.88 25.19
C ASP A 13 10.65 32.68 23.77
N GLU A 14 11.39 33.09 22.74
CA GLU A 14 10.99 32.90 21.35
C GLU A 14 11.05 31.43 20.92
N LYS A 15 12.04 30.67 21.42
CA LYS A 15 12.09 29.21 21.18
C LYS A 15 10.86 28.52 21.73
N SER A 16 10.40 28.92 22.91
CA SER A 16 9.21 28.35 23.56
C SER A 16 7.97 28.59 22.70
N LYS A 17 7.79 29.82 22.20
CA LYS A 17 6.69 30.21 21.31
C LYS A 17 6.71 29.43 20.00
N LEU A 18 7.87 29.33 19.35
CA LEU A 18 8.06 28.55 18.11
C LEU A 18 7.78 27.06 18.33
N TYR A 19 8.22 26.51 19.45
CA TYR A 19 7.98 25.12 19.80
C TYR A 19 6.48 24.84 20.00
N ILE A 20 5.79 25.69 20.77
CA ILE A 20 4.34 25.60 20.98
C ILE A 20 3.58 25.71 19.66
N GLN A 21 3.96 26.64 18.78
CA GLN A 21 3.31 26.83 17.47
C GLN A 21 3.43 25.58 16.59
N ILE A 22 4.58 24.89 16.62
CA ILE A 22 4.77 23.64 15.86
C ILE A 22 3.96 22.49 16.45
N LEU A 23 3.84 22.41 17.78
CA LEU A 23 2.98 21.43 18.44
C LEU A 23 1.51 21.66 18.06
N GLN A 24 1.04 22.90 18.14
CA GLN A 24 -0.31 23.28 17.70
C GLN A 24 -0.55 22.93 16.23
N LYS A 25 0.38 23.28 15.33
CA LYS A 25 0.28 22.93 13.90
C LYS A 25 0.19 21.42 13.68
N ARG A 26 0.93 20.60 14.45
CA ARG A 26 0.83 19.15 14.35
C ARG A 26 -0.50 18.59 14.86
N LEU A 27 -1.01 19.15 15.96
CA LEU A 27 -2.34 18.79 16.48
C LEU A 27 -3.43 19.14 15.45
N SER A 28 -3.39 20.34 14.87
CA SER A 28 -4.33 20.73 13.82
C SER A 28 -4.27 19.83 12.58
N ILE A 29 -3.09 19.34 12.19
CA ILE A 29 -2.97 18.36 11.08
C ILE A 29 -3.53 16.99 11.47
N LEU A 30 -3.35 16.55 12.72
CA LEU A 30 -3.96 15.30 13.21
C LEU A 30 -5.48 15.40 13.26
N ASP A 31 -6.02 16.53 13.74
CA ASP A 31 -7.45 16.79 13.77
C ASP A 31 -8.03 16.87 12.35
N HIS A 32 -7.34 17.53 11.41
CA HIS A 32 -7.78 17.55 10.01
C HIS A 32 -7.71 16.16 9.36
N ASN A 33 -6.72 15.32 9.69
CA ASN A 33 -6.67 13.94 9.20
C ASN A 33 -7.72 13.03 9.85
N LYS A 34 -8.14 13.32 11.09
CA LYS A 34 -9.26 12.65 11.75
C LYS A 34 -10.59 13.06 11.12
N VAL A 35 -10.77 14.36 10.85
CA VAL A 35 -11.94 14.89 10.15
C VAL A 35 -11.97 14.40 8.69
N VAL A 36 -10.85 14.26 7.98
CA VAL A 36 -10.84 13.64 6.64
C VAL A 36 -11.18 12.13 6.68
N GLN A 37 -11.08 11.48 7.84
CA GLN A 37 -11.64 10.14 8.05
C GLN A 37 -13.12 10.16 8.48
N GLU A 38 -13.66 11.30 8.94
CA GLU A 38 -15.05 11.47 9.42
C GLU A 38 -15.92 12.42 8.59
N THR A 39 -15.39 13.02 7.52
CA THR A 39 -16.14 13.79 6.51
C THR A 39 -15.93 13.17 5.14
N VAL A 40 -16.40 11.93 5.02
CA VAL A 40 -17.08 11.53 3.78
C VAL A 40 -18.38 12.36 3.75
N PRO A 41 -18.67 13.11 2.67
CA PRO A 41 -19.94 13.80 2.56
C PRO A 41 -21.05 12.75 2.48
N GLU A 42 -21.84 12.69 3.55
CA GLU A 42 -23.15 12.07 3.59
C GLU A 42 -24.10 12.86 2.67
N ASN A 43 -24.04 12.61 1.35
CA ASN A 43 -25.16 12.73 0.42
C ASN A 43 -24.84 12.26 -1.01
N VAL A 44 -24.44 11.02 -1.22
CA VAL A 44 -24.88 10.29 -2.42
C VAL A 44 -25.00 8.83 -2.07
N SER A 45 -26.26 8.44 -1.87
CA SER A 45 -26.82 7.11 -2.09
C SER A 45 -25.85 5.94 -1.87
N ASP A 46 -26.07 5.26 -0.75
CA ASP A 46 -25.99 3.81 -0.68
C ASP A 46 -26.44 3.17 -2.00
N GLN A 47 -25.78 2.06 -2.37
CA GLN A 47 -25.93 1.25 -3.59
C GLN A 47 -24.87 1.48 -4.69
N ASN A 48 -23.58 1.62 -4.37
CA ASN A 48 -22.52 1.24 -5.30
C ASN A 48 -21.76 0.03 -4.75
N THR A 49 -22.23 -1.13 -5.23
CA THR A 49 -21.81 -2.51 -4.93
C THR A 49 -20.28 -2.65 -4.88
N GLU A 50 -19.76 -3.50 -3.99
CA GLU A 50 -18.33 -3.89 -3.94
C GLU A 50 -17.75 -4.26 -5.33
N GLU A 51 -18.63 -4.74 -6.22
CA GLU A 51 -18.37 -5.02 -7.63
C GLU A 51 -17.86 -3.80 -8.40
N GLU A 52 -18.38 -2.59 -8.16
CA GLU A 52 -17.93 -1.39 -8.89
C GLU A 52 -16.51 -0.98 -8.52
N LYS A 53 -16.15 -1.10 -7.24
CA LYS A 53 -14.79 -0.83 -6.76
C LYS A 53 -13.80 -1.84 -7.34
N GLN A 54 -14.20 -3.11 -7.44
CA GLN A 54 -13.39 -4.15 -8.08
C GLN A 54 -13.18 -3.87 -9.57
N VAL A 55 -14.24 -3.51 -10.30
CA VAL A 55 -14.17 -3.16 -11.72
C VAL A 55 -13.22 -1.98 -11.98
N VAL A 56 -13.21 -0.96 -11.10
CA VAL A 56 -12.28 0.17 -11.20
C VAL A 56 -10.83 -0.29 -11.03
N ILE A 57 -10.55 -1.14 -10.05
CA ILE A 57 -9.21 -1.66 -9.77
C ILE A 57 -8.71 -2.56 -10.91
N GLU A 58 -9.55 -3.44 -11.45
CA GLU A 58 -9.19 -4.31 -12.57
C GLU A 58 -8.80 -3.51 -13.81
N ASN A 59 -9.59 -2.48 -14.12
CA ASN A 59 -9.30 -1.59 -15.24
C ASN A 59 -7.97 -0.84 -15.04
N LEU A 60 -7.64 -0.46 -13.81
CA LEU A 60 -6.34 0.15 -13.48
C LEU A 60 -5.18 -0.84 -13.70
N ILE A 61 -5.34 -2.08 -13.24
CA ILE A 61 -4.34 -3.15 -13.42
C ILE A 61 -4.10 -3.41 -14.91
N LEU A 62 -5.16 -3.59 -15.70
CA LEU A 62 -5.05 -3.82 -17.15
C LEU A 62 -4.47 -2.62 -17.92
N LYS A 63 -4.67 -1.39 -17.44
CA LYS A 63 -4.05 -0.18 -18.00
C LYS A 63 -2.56 -0.10 -17.69
N SER A 64 -2.15 -0.50 -16.49
CA SER A 64 -0.73 -0.51 -16.07
C SER A 64 0.11 -1.60 -16.74
N ALA A 65 -0.51 -2.69 -17.18
CA ALA A 65 0.19 -3.80 -17.79
C ALA A 65 0.76 -3.45 -19.19
N PRO A 66 2.00 -3.90 -19.51
CA PRO A 66 2.57 -3.79 -20.85
C PRO A 66 1.65 -4.39 -21.93
N LYS A 67 1.60 -3.78 -23.12
CA LYS A 67 0.64 -4.15 -24.19
C LYS A 67 0.69 -5.65 -24.56
N ASN A 68 1.88 -6.22 -24.65
CA ASN A 68 2.11 -7.65 -24.95
C ASN A 68 1.66 -8.58 -23.82
N LEU A 69 1.55 -8.09 -22.58
CA LEU A 69 1.17 -8.88 -21.40
C LEU A 69 -0.29 -8.68 -20.99
N LYS A 70 -1.07 -7.83 -21.67
CA LYS A 70 -2.47 -7.56 -21.29
C LYS A 70 -3.36 -8.80 -21.28
N SER A 71 -3.19 -9.68 -22.26
CA SER A 71 -3.94 -10.95 -22.33
C SER A 71 -3.60 -11.85 -21.13
N ASN A 72 -2.30 -12.03 -20.86
CA ASN A 72 -1.83 -12.81 -19.71
C ASN A 72 -2.28 -12.19 -18.38
N THR A 73 -2.21 -10.87 -18.26
CA THR A 73 -2.67 -10.13 -17.06
C THR A 73 -4.15 -10.38 -16.82
N ARG A 74 -4.98 -10.33 -17.87
CA ARG A 74 -6.42 -10.64 -17.77
C ARG A 74 -6.66 -12.09 -17.35
N ASN A 75 -5.91 -13.04 -17.89
CA ASN A 75 -6.03 -14.45 -17.53
C ASN A 75 -5.66 -14.71 -16.05
N ILE A 76 -4.57 -14.11 -15.58
CA ILE A 76 -4.13 -14.19 -14.18
C ILE A 76 -5.19 -13.55 -13.28
N LEU A 77 -5.70 -12.37 -13.64
CA LEU A 77 -6.72 -11.66 -12.86
C LEU A 77 -8.00 -12.49 -12.72
N ASN A 78 -8.46 -13.09 -13.82
CA ASN A 78 -9.62 -14.01 -13.80
C ASN A 78 -9.35 -15.24 -12.92
N TYR A 79 -8.15 -15.82 -13.01
CA TYR A 79 -7.77 -16.96 -12.18
C TYR A 79 -7.76 -16.62 -10.68
N LEU A 80 -7.24 -15.45 -10.31
CA LEU A 80 -7.20 -14.99 -8.93
C LEU A 80 -8.60 -14.75 -8.37
N LYS A 81 -9.49 -14.12 -9.15
CA LYS A 81 -10.90 -13.94 -8.76
C LYS A 81 -11.59 -15.25 -8.45
N ASN A 82 -11.43 -16.24 -9.35
CA ASN A 82 -12.06 -17.54 -9.20
C ASN A 82 -11.45 -18.39 -8.07
N SER A 83 -10.31 -18.00 -7.53
CA SER A 83 -9.61 -18.71 -6.46
C SER A 83 -9.51 -17.92 -5.16
N GLN A 84 -10.32 -16.86 -5.00
CA GLN A 84 -10.25 -15.98 -3.83
C GLN A 84 -10.56 -16.70 -2.51
N ASP A 85 -11.46 -17.69 -2.54
CA ASP A 85 -11.76 -18.55 -1.39
C ASP A 85 -10.57 -19.46 -1.02
N GLU A 86 -9.80 -19.88 -2.01
CA GLU A 86 -8.62 -20.72 -1.80
C GLU A 86 -7.36 -19.92 -1.47
N LYS A 87 -7.26 -18.67 -1.94
CA LYS A 87 -6.02 -17.89 -1.94
C LYS A 87 -6.31 -16.44 -1.61
N HIS A 88 -6.00 -16.06 -0.38
CA HIS A 88 -6.17 -14.68 0.07
C HIS A 88 -5.03 -14.29 1.00
N TRP A 89 -4.85 -12.98 1.16
CA TRP A 89 -3.88 -12.42 2.09
C TRP A 89 -4.57 -12.12 3.42
N THR A 90 -3.89 -12.41 4.52
CA THR A 90 -4.31 -11.97 5.85
C THR A 90 -4.13 -10.46 5.99
N SER A 91 -4.78 -9.85 6.98
CA SER A 91 -4.58 -8.42 7.32
C SER A 91 -3.13 -8.09 7.69
N ASN A 92 -2.36 -9.08 8.15
CA ASN A 92 -0.93 -8.94 8.45
C ASN A 92 -0.03 -9.09 7.22
N GLY A 93 -0.62 -9.38 6.06
CA GLY A 93 0.09 -9.52 4.79
C GLY A 93 0.71 -10.89 4.54
N GLU A 94 0.33 -11.94 5.28
CA GLU A 94 0.73 -13.33 5.00
C GLU A 94 -0.27 -14.03 4.05
N LEU A 95 0.21 -14.88 3.15
CA LEU A 95 -0.60 -15.62 2.19
C LEU A 95 -1.24 -16.85 2.83
N ILE A 96 -2.56 -16.95 2.75
CA ILE A 96 -3.29 -18.18 3.00
C ILE A 96 -3.52 -18.87 1.66
N PHE A 97 -3.12 -20.14 1.57
CA PHE A 97 -3.33 -21.00 0.42
C PHE A 97 -4.01 -22.29 0.87
N LYS A 98 -5.21 -22.57 0.35
CA LYS A 98 -6.06 -23.72 0.71
C LYS A 98 -6.27 -23.84 2.23
N GLY A 99 -6.52 -22.71 2.89
CA GLY A 99 -6.71 -22.65 4.35
C GLY A 99 -5.43 -22.77 5.18
N HIS A 100 -4.25 -22.93 4.55
CA HIS A 100 -2.98 -23.00 5.25
C HIS A 100 -2.20 -21.69 5.11
N ASN A 101 -1.65 -21.20 6.23
CA ASN A 101 -0.74 -20.06 6.21
C ASN A 101 0.62 -20.48 5.62
N VAL A 102 1.03 -19.80 4.55
CA VAL A 102 2.33 -19.98 3.91
C VAL A 102 3.35 -19.12 4.66
N LYS A 103 4.26 -19.75 5.39
CA LYS A 103 5.33 -19.04 6.11
C LYS A 103 6.22 -18.25 5.16
N ASN A 104 6.77 -17.13 5.64
CA ASN A 104 7.67 -16.23 4.89
C ASN A 104 7.07 -15.70 3.57
N SER A 105 5.75 -15.62 3.49
CA SER A 105 5.06 -15.15 2.30
C SER A 105 4.75 -13.65 2.33
N ASN A 106 5.21 -12.89 3.34
CA ASN A 106 4.72 -11.54 3.58
C ASN A 106 4.77 -10.64 2.33
N VAL A 107 3.64 -10.03 1.98
CA VAL A 107 3.51 -9.22 0.76
C VAL A 107 4.46 -8.02 0.74
N LEU A 108 4.74 -7.41 1.89
CA LEU A 108 5.67 -6.28 2.00
C LEU A 108 7.11 -6.73 1.78
N ASP A 109 7.50 -7.89 2.32
CA ASP A 109 8.83 -8.46 2.09
C ASP A 109 9.01 -8.83 0.61
N MET A 110 7.96 -9.35 -0.03
CA MET A 110 7.97 -9.65 -1.45
C MET A 110 8.15 -8.38 -2.28
N ILE A 111 7.34 -7.34 -2.05
CA ILE A 111 7.46 -6.05 -2.77
C ILE A 111 8.85 -5.45 -2.55
N LYS A 112 9.33 -5.46 -1.31
CA LYS A 112 10.67 -4.96 -0.95
C LYS A 112 11.75 -5.71 -1.71
N SER A 113 11.65 -7.04 -1.82
CA SER A 113 12.61 -7.86 -2.57
C SER A 113 12.65 -7.54 -4.07
N LEU A 114 11.52 -7.13 -4.67
CA LEU A 114 11.44 -6.74 -6.07
C LEU A 114 12.03 -5.34 -6.32
N GLN A 115 11.87 -4.44 -5.35
CA GLN A 115 12.39 -3.06 -5.42
C GLN A 115 13.88 -3.00 -5.13
N THR A 116 14.39 -3.87 -4.27
CA THR A 116 15.82 -3.95 -4.00
C THR A 116 16.51 -4.76 -5.10
N PRO A 117 17.52 -4.25 -5.80
CA PRO A 117 18.40 -5.08 -6.62
C PRO A 117 19.07 -6.10 -5.69
N SER A 118 18.56 -7.33 -5.66
CA SER A 118 18.97 -8.34 -4.69
C SER A 118 20.30 -8.98 -5.10
N ASN A 119 21.31 -8.82 -4.24
CA ASN A 119 22.53 -9.65 -4.24
C ASN A 119 22.34 -10.97 -3.46
N LYS A 120 21.15 -11.24 -2.94
CA LYS A 120 20.84 -12.47 -2.20
C LYS A 120 20.36 -13.57 -3.15
N PRO A 121 20.66 -14.84 -2.85
CA PRO A 121 20.17 -15.97 -3.64
C PRO A 121 18.65 -15.91 -3.72
N HIS A 122 18.15 -15.97 -4.95
CA HIS A 122 16.75 -15.89 -5.21
C HIS A 122 16.04 -17.17 -4.74
N PRO A 123 14.80 -17.06 -4.21
CA PRO A 123 14.03 -18.23 -3.82
C PRO A 123 13.77 -19.13 -5.04
N GLN A 124 13.58 -20.43 -4.79
CA GLN A 124 13.27 -21.39 -5.83
C GLN A 124 11.99 -20.97 -6.56
N GLY A 125 12.06 -20.86 -7.90
CA GLY A 125 10.97 -20.33 -8.71
C GLY A 125 11.16 -18.90 -9.21
N PHE A 126 12.09 -18.12 -8.67
CA PHE A 126 12.25 -16.70 -9.02
C PHE A 126 12.56 -16.46 -10.51
N TYR A 127 13.37 -17.33 -11.12
CA TYR A 127 13.76 -17.20 -12.52
C TYR A 127 12.66 -17.60 -13.52
N PHE A 128 11.60 -18.31 -13.08
CA PHE A 128 10.51 -18.71 -13.97
C PHE A 128 9.81 -17.52 -14.63
N PHE A 129 9.82 -16.34 -13.99
CA PHE A 129 9.19 -15.14 -14.53
C PHE A 129 10.13 -14.30 -15.41
N LYS A 130 11.45 -14.53 -15.34
CA LYS A 130 12.44 -13.80 -16.16
C LYS A 130 12.49 -14.32 -17.60
N ASP A 131 12.20 -15.60 -17.81
CA ASP A 131 12.31 -16.22 -19.14
C ASP A 131 11.14 -15.90 -20.08
N TYR A 132 10.06 -15.30 -19.58
CA TYR A 132 8.90 -14.87 -20.40
C TYR A 132 9.04 -13.44 -20.98
N GLN A 133 10.21 -12.83 -20.90
CA GLN A 133 10.48 -11.46 -21.39
C GLN A 133 11.26 -11.43 -22.72
N LYS A 134 11.29 -12.53 -23.49
CA LYS A 134 11.82 -12.54 -24.87
C LYS A 134 10.70 -12.61 -25.91
#